data_AF-A0A2P8VXX8-F1
#
_entry.id   AF-A0A2P8VXX8-F1
#
_cell.length_a   1.000
_cell.length_b   1.000
_cell.length_c   1.000
_cell.angle_alpha   90.00
_cell.angle_beta   90.00
_cell.angle_gamma   90.00
#
_symmetry.space_group_name_H-M   'P 1'
#
loop_
_entity.id
_entity.type
_entity.pdbx_description
1 polymer ?
#
loop_
_entity_poly.entity_id
_entity_poly.type
_entity_poly.pdbx_seq_one_letter_code
_entity_poly.pdbx_strand_id
1 'polypeptide(L)'
;MAIVDTSRRLQARILLQDIEAHEGLPAVRDYIARRPEASAEALQANLATMQAKQQKETEMLALAKAASDEARQAEWEFHNSVMAMKESVRGLYGPDSNEAQAVGYKKKSERKRPRRRAA
;
A
#
# COMPACT_ATOMS: atom_id res chain seq x y z
N MET A 1 3.75 -3.84 -38.48
CA MET A 1 3.05 -4.29 -37.27
C MET A 1 3.06 -3.14 -36.28
N ALA A 2 1.92 -2.77 -35.69
CA ALA A 2 1.89 -1.73 -34.67
C ALA A 2 2.74 -2.17 -33.46
N ILE A 3 3.56 -1.26 -32.93
CA ILE A 3 4.32 -1.50 -31.71
C ILE A 3 3.31 -1.51 -30.57
N VAL A 4 3.07 -2.68 -29.97
CA VAL A 4 2.18 -2.82 -28.82
C VAL A 4 2.99 -2.49 -27.57
N ASP A 5 2.56 -1.46 -26.83
CA ASP A 5 3.15 -1.10 -25.54
C ASP A 5 2.75 -2.13 -24.47
N THR A 6 3.69 -2.99 -24.09
CA THR A 6 3.51 -4.04 -23.08
C THR A 6 3.81 -3.58 -21.65
N SER A 7 4.20 -2.31 -21.45
CA SER A 7 4.47 -1.77 -20.11
C SER A 7 3.20 -1.55 -19.30
N ARG A 8 2.05 -1.43 -19.97
CA ARG A 8 0.75 -1.14 -19.35
C ARG A 8 -0.07 -2.41 -19.21
N ARG A 9 -0.87 -2.47 -18.15
CA ARG A 9 -1.86 -3.52 -17.98
C ARG A 9 -2.91 -3.42 -19.09
N LEU A 10 -3.31 -4.58 -19.64
CA LEU A 10 -4.47 -4.66 -20.51
C LEU A 10 -5.71 -4.13 -19.80
N GLN A 11 -6.57 -3.43 -20.53
CA GLN A 11 -7.82 -2.93 -19.99
C GLN A 11 -8.69 -4.12 -19.56
N ALA A 12 -9.29 -4.03 -18.36
CA ALA A 12 -10.09 -5.12 -17.79
C ALA A 12 -11.21 -5.59 -18.73
N ARG A 13 -11.83 -4.66 -19.48
CA ARG A 13 -12.84 -4.98 -20.49
C ARG A 13 -12.31 -5.91 -21.59
N ILE A 14 -11.11 -5.64 -22.10
CA ILE A 14 -10.50 -6.46 -23.17
C ILE A 14 -10.19 -7.85 -22.62
N LEU A 15 -9.61 -7.92 -21.42
CA LEU A 15 -9.27 -9.17 -20.77
C LEU A 15 -10.51 -10.04 -20.49
N LEU A 16 -11.63 -9.43 -20.08
CA LEU A 16 -12.90 -10.15 -19.91
C LEU A 16 -13.46 -10.65 -21.25
N GLN A 17 -13.42 -9.83 -22.29
CA GLN A 17 -13.82 -10.24 -23.63
C GLN A 17 -12.98 -11.40 -24.16
N ASP A 18 -11.67 -11.40 -23.88
CA ASP A 18 -10.75 -12.48 -24.26
C ASP A 18 -11.05 -13.78 -23.50
N ILE A 19 -11.39 -13.69 -22.21
CA ILE A 19 -11.82 -14.85 -21.41
C ILE A 19 -13.14 -15.41 -21.93
N GLU A 20 -14.14 -14.56 -22.16
CA GLU A 20 -15.43 -14.97 -22.71
C GLU A 20 -15.28 -15.65 -24.09
N ALA A 21 -14.41 -15.09 -24.95
CA ALA A 21 -14.10 -15.67 -26.24
C ALA A 21 -13.41 -17.05 -26.12
N HIS A 22 -12.50 -17.21 -25.15
CA HIS A 22 -11.87 -18.49 -24.85
C HIS A 22 -12.88 -19.52 -24.32
N GLU A 23 -13.76 -19.13 -23.41
CA GLU A 23 -14.82 -20.00 -22.86
C GLU A 23 -15.84 -20.42 -23.91
N GLY A 24 -16.05 -19.60 -24.95
CA GLY A 24 -16.89 -19.93 -26.10
C GLY A 24 -16.24 -20.90 -27.12
N LEU A 25 -14.92 -21.12 -27.06
CA LEU A 25 -14.19 -21.97 -28.01
C LEU A 25 -14.75 -23.40 -28.14
N PRO A 26 -15.17 -24.10 -27.06
CA PRO A 26 -15.75 -25.45 -27.15
C PRO A 26 -17.04 -25.53 -27.98
N ALA A 27 -17.74 -24.41 -28.21
CA ALA A 27 -18.92 -24.39 -29.06
C ALA A 27 -18.58 -24.59 -30.55
N VAL A 28 -17.32 -24.31 -30.96
CA VAL A 28 -16.83 -24.48 -32.32
C VAL A 28 -16.26 -25.89 -32.49
N ARG A 29 -17.11 -26.84 -32.89
CA ARG A 29 -16.80 -28.28 -32.93
C ARG A 29 -15.63 -28.67 -33.84
N ASP A 30 -15.39 -27.91 -34.92
CA ASP A 30 -14.40 -28.23 -35.96
C ASP A 30 -13.21 -27.25 -35.97
N TYR A 31 -12.91 -26.62 -34.83
CA TYR A 31 -11.79 -25.69 -34.74
C TYR A 31 -10.44 -26.42 -34.78
N ILE A 32 -9.70 -26.24 -35.88
CA ILE A 32 -8.33 -26.73 -36.04
C ILE A 32 -7.39 -25.52 -36.15
N ALA A 33 -6.60 -25.29 -35.11
CA ALA A 33 -5.61 -24.24 -35.11
C ALA A 33 -4.45 -24.57 -36.06
N ARG A 34 -4.25 -23.74 -37.10
CA ARG A 34 -3.04 -23.85 -37.95
C ARG A 34 -1.78 -23.30 -37.29
N ARG A 35 -1.97 -22.44 -36.28
CA ARG A 35 -0.87 -21.82 -35.52
C ARG A 35 -0.77 -22.50 -34.16
N PRO A 36 0.44 -22.88 -33.71
CA PRO A 36 0.62 -23.57 -32.44
C PRO A 36 0.17 -22.71 -31.25
N GLU A 37 0.34 -21.39 -31.34
CA GLU A 37 -0.06 -20.46 -30.27
C GLU A 37 -1.58 -20.29 -30.13
N ALA A 38 -2.34 -20.61 -31.18
CA ALA A 38 -3.80 -20.55 -31.16
C ALA A 38 -4.45 -21.91 -30.86
N SER A 39 -3.64 -22.90 -30.42
CA SER A 39 -4.14 -24.20 -29.98
C SER A 39 -4.87 -24.07 -28.63
N ALA A 40 -5.88 -24.91 -28.42
CA ALA A 40 -6.66 -24.88 -27.18
C ALA A 40 -5.78 -25.11 -25.94
N GLU A 41 -4.79 -26.01 -26.04
CA GLU A 41 -3.85 -26.30 -24.96
C GLU A 41 -2.96 -25.09 -24.62
N ALA A 42 -2.41 -24.41 -25.65
CA ALA A 42 -1.57 -23.23 -25.43
C ALA A 42 -2.37 -22.08 -24.81
N LEU A 43 -3.60 -21.86 -25.28
CA LEU A 43 -4.49 -20.83 -24.73
C LEU A 43 -4.86 -21.11 -23.27
N GLN A 44 -5.19 -22.37 -22.95
CA GLN A 44 -5.49 -22.78 -21.58
C GLN A 44 -4.27 -22.62 -20.65
N ALA A 45 -3.08 -23.00 -21.10
CA ALA A 45 -1.85 -22.80 -20.36
C ALA A 45 -1.55 -21.31 -20.12
N ASN A 46 -1.76 -20.46 -21.14
CA ASN A 46 -1.57 -19.01 -21.03
C ASN A 46 -2.57 -18.38 -20.05
N LEU A 47 -3.84 -18.81 -20.07
CA LEU A 47 -4.85 -18.37 -19.11
C LEU A 47 -4.46 -18.76 -17.68
N ALA A 48 -4.07 -20.02 -17.45
CA ALA A 48 -3.67 -20.49 -16.13
C ALA A 48 -2.44 -19.75 -15.59
N THR A 49 -1.42 -19.54 -16.43
CA THR A 49 -0.22 -18.78 -16.04
C THR A 49 -0.52 -17.31 -15.76
N MET A 50 -1.41 -16.68 -16.52
CA MET A 50 -1.89 -15.32 -16.25
C MET A 50 -2.56 -15.24 -14.87
N GLN A 51 -3.51 -16.13 -14.58
CA GLN A 51 -4.23 -16.15 -13.30
C GLN A 51 -3.29 -16.39 -12.12
N ALA A 52 -2.37 -17.37 -12.24
CA ALA A 52 -1.38 -17.65 -11.19
C ALA A 52 -0.49 -16.44 -10.89
N LYS A 53 -0.05 -15.70 -11.93
CA LYS A 53 0.75 -14.48 -11.75
C LYS A 53 -0.04 -13.35 -11.11
N GLN A 54 -1.31 -13.17 -11.49
CA GLN A 54 -2.19 -12.17 -10.89
C GLN A 54 -2.47 -12.47 -9.41
N GLN A 55 -2.71 -13.74 -9.06
CA GLN A 55 -2.88 -14.16 -7.67
C GLN A 55 -1.63 -13.84 -6.85
N LYS A 56 -0.45 -14.22 -7.33
CA LYS A 56 0.82 -13.91 -6.67
C LYS A 56 1.04 -12.40 -6.49
N GLU A 57 0.69 -11.57 -7.47
CA GLU A 57 0.74 -10.11 -7.35
C GLU A 57 -0.16 -9.64 -6.19
N THR A 58 -1.40 -10.13 -6.12
CA THR A 58 -2.34 -9.74 -5.05
C THR A 58 -1.88 -10.20 -3.66
N GLU A 59 -1.30 -11.40 -3.55
CA GLU A 59 -0.72 -11.92 -2.30
C GLU A 59 0.41 -11.02 -1.81
N MET A 60 1.35 -10.67 -2.69
CA MET A 60 2.48 -9.81 -2.33
C MET A 60 2.03 -8.39 -1.94
N LEU A 61 1.02 -7.85 -2.62
CA LEU A 61 0.44 -6.55 -2.26
C LEU A 61 -0.27 -6.60 -0.89
N ALA A 62 -0.94 -7.70 -0.56
CA ALA A 62 -1.56 -7.88 0.74
C ALA A 62 -0.51 -7.96 1.85
N LEU A 63 0.57 -8.73 1.64
CA LEU A 63 1.69 -8.82 2.58
C LEU A 63 2.41 -7.48 2.77
N ALA A 64 2.64 -6.74 1.68
CA ALA A 64 3.27 -5.41 1.76
C ALA A 64 2.40 -4.42 2.55
N LYS A 65 1.07 -4.47 2.38
CA LYS A 65 0.15 -3.67 3.18
C LYS A 65 0.19 -4.04 4.66
N ALA A 66 0.16 -5.33 4.98
CA ALA A 66 0.28 -5.80 6.37
C ALA A 66 1.59 -5.31 7.03
N ALA A 67 2.73 -5.47 6.35
CA ALA A 67 4.02 -4.97 6.84
C ALA A 67 4.04 -3.44 7.02
N SER A 68 3.37 -2.70 6.13
CA SER A 68 3.26 -1.24 6.24
C SER A 68 2.39 -0.82 7.43
N ASP A 69 1.35 -1.58 7.74
CA ASP A 69 0.46 -1.34 8.87
C ASP A 69 1.18 -1.63 10.20
N GLU A 70 1.96 -2.72 10.28
CA GLU A 70 2.82 -3.04 11.42
C GLU A 70 3.86 -1.95 11.67
N ALA A 71 4.53 -1.46 10.62
CA ALA A 71 5.49 -0.36 10.74
C ALA A 71 4.83 0.91 11.30
N ARG A 72 3.65 1.26 10.80
CA ARG A 72 2.90 2.43 11.28
C ARG A 72 2.50 2.28 12.75
N GLN A 73 2.11 1.08 13.17
CA GLN A 73 1.80 0.84 14.58
C GLN A 73 3.03 1.04 15.46
N ALA A 74 4.18 0.50 15.07
CA ALA A 74 5.44 0.68 15.81
C ALA A 74 5.87 2.16 15.90
N GLU A 75 5.66 2.94 14.84
CA GLU A 75 5.90 4.39 14.84
C GLU A 75 5.04 5.11 15.89
N TRP A 76 3.75 4.77 15.98
CA TRP A 76 2.85 5.34 16.98
C TRP A 76 3.22 4.96 18.40
N GLU A 77 3.57 3.70 18.64
CA GLU A 77 4.03 3.24 19.95
C GLU A 77 5.29 3.98 20.39
N PHE A 78 6.26 4.14 19.47
CA PHE A 78 7.45 4.94 19.72
C PHE A 78 7.11 6.41 20.01
N HIS A 79 6.26 7.04 19.20
CA HIS A 79 5.82 8.42 19.43
C HIS A 79 5.20 8.60 20.82
N ASN A 80 4.29 7.71 21.20
CA ASN A 80 3.64 7.74 22.50
C ASN A 80 4.64 7.58 23.65
N SER A 81 5.62 6.68 23.51
CA SER A 81 6.69 6.51 24.50
C SER A 81 7.53 7.78 24.67
N VAL A 82 7.84 8.48 23.57
CA VAL A 82 8.58 9.75 23.61
C VAL A 82 7.75 10.84 24.27
N MET A 83 6.43 10.90 24.03
CA MET A 83 5.56 11.86 24.70
C MET A 83 5.49 11.60 26.20
N ALA A 84 5.35 10.34 26.62
CA ALA A 84 5.38 9.96 28.03
C ALA A 84 6.72 10.30 28.69
N MET A 85 7.85 10.06 28.02
CA MET A 85 9.19 10.47 28.49
C MET A 85 9.27 11.99 28.68
N LYS A 86 8.78 12.77 27.71
CA LYS A 86 8.78 14.23 27.83
C LYS A 86 7.94 14.69 29.03
N GLU A 87 6.76 14.10 29.21
CA GLU A 87 5.89 14.39 30.35
C GLU A 87 6.53 14.02 31.68
N SER A 88 7.20 12.88 31.79
CA SER A 88 7.89 12.47 33.02
C SER A 88 9.03 13.43 33.38
N VAL A 89 9.85 13.85 32.41
CA VAL A 89 10.91 14.86 32.61
C VAL A 89 10.30 16.17 33.11
N ARG A 90 9.19 16.61 32.51
CA ARG A 90 8.50 17.83 32.95
C ARG A 90 7.91 17.68 34.37
N GLY A 91 7.44 16.49 34.73
CA GLY A 91 6.93 16.19 36.06
C GLY A 91 8.01 16.18 37.14
N LEU A 92 9.18 15.61 36.85
CA LEU A 92 10.31 15.47 37.79
C LEU A 92 11.04 16.79 38.04
N TYR A 93 11.35 17.55 36.99
CA TYR A 93 12.18 18.76 37.10
C TYR A 93 11.34 20.06 37.15
N GLY A 94 10.06 19.98 36.80
CA GLY A 94 9.16 21.12 36.76
C GLY A 94 9.19 21.89 35.42
N PRO A 95 8.20 22.78 35.20
CA PRO A 95 7.95 23.40 33.89
C PRO A 95 8.87 24.57 33.52
N ASP A 96 9.77 25.00 34.41
CA ASP A 96 10.70 26.12 34.19
C ASP A 96 12.18 25.71 34.21
N SER A 97 12.45 24.40 34.24
CA SER A 97 13.79 23.84 34.37
C SER A 97 14.54 23.77 33.03
N ASN A 98 15.86 23.61 33.10
CA ASN A 98 16.73 23.43 31.92
C ASN A 98 16.51 22.05 31.28
N GLU A 99 16.20 21.04 32.09
CA GLU A 99 15.97 19.65 31.69
C GLU A 99 14.69 19.53 30.85
N ALA A 100 13.61 20.20 31.26
CA ALA A 100 12.40 20.28 30.45
C ALA A 100 12.66 21.01 29.12
N GLN A 101 13.54 22.01 29.12
CA GLN A 101 13.96 22.71 27.89
C GLN A 101 14.77 21.81 26.96
N ALA A 102 15.66 20.98 27.51
CA ALA A 102 16.49 20.05 26.74
C ALA A 102 15.67 19.01 25.95
N VAL A 103 14.53 18.57 26.48
CA VAL A 103 13.61 17.66 25.78
C VAL A 103 12.62 18.38 24.84
N GLY A 104 12.84 19.67 24.59
CA GLY A 104 12.10 20.47 23.60
C GLY A 104 10.86 21.19 24.13
N TYR A 105 10.65 21.29 25.45
CA TYR A 105 9.66 22.21 25.98
C TYR A 105 10.19 23.65 26.05
N LYS A 106 9.29 24.61 25.98
CA LYS A 106 9.62 26.00 26.33
C LYS A 106 9.48 26.20 27.84
N LYS A 107 10.44 26.90 28.45
CA LYS A 107 10.37 27.30 29.86
C LYS A 107 9.15 28.17 30.14
N LYS A 108 8.59 28.08 31.35
CA LYS A 108 7.41 28.86 31.75
C LYS A 108 7.72 30.36 31.82
N SER A 109 8.90 30.74 32.29
CA SER A 109 9.41 32.11 32.34
C SER A 109 9.51 32.75 30.96
N GLU A 110 9.90 31.99 29.95
CA GLU A 110 10.03 32.46 28.56
C GLU A 110 8.69 32.55 27.80
N ARG A 111 7.59 32.03 28.37
CA ARG A 111 6.26 32.11 27.73
C ARG A 111 5.69 33.51 27.93
N LYS A 112 5.25 34.14 26.83
CA LYS A 112 4.51 35.40 26.87
C LYS A 112 3.26 35.22 27.73
N ARG A 113 3.10 36.05 28.76
CA ARG A 113 1.89 36.02 29.61
C ARG A 113 0.65 36.38 28.76
N PRO A 114 -0.46 35.64 28.89
CA PRO A 114 -1.71 36.03 28.26
C PRO A 114 -2.10 37.43 28.72
N ARG A 115 -2.32 38.36 27.78
CA ARG A 115 -2.90 39.66 28.09
C ARG A 115 -4.42 39.48 28.13
N ARG A 116 -5.07 39.84 29.24
CA ARG A 116 -6.53 39.96 29.26
C ARG A 116 -6.93 41.02 28.23
N ARG A 117 -7.83 40.67 27.29
CA ARG A 117 -8.53 41.68 26.50
C ARG A 117 -9.42 42.45 27.48
N ALA A 118 -9.31 43.78 27.48
CA ALA A 118 -10.28 44.62 28.17
C ALA A 118 -11.65 44.37 27.52
N ALA A 119 -12.67 44.15 28.35
CA ALA A 119 -14.05 43.97 27.92
C ALA A 119 -14.62 45.28 27.37
#